data_AF-F4XZJ8-F1
#
_entry.id   AF-F4XZJ8-F1
#
_cell.length_a   1.000
_cell.length_b   1.000
_cell.length_c   1.000
_cell.angle_alpha   90.00
_cell.angle_beta   90.00
_cell.angle_gamma   90.00
#
_symmetry.space_group_name_H-M   'P 1'
#
loop_
_entity.id
_entity.type
_entity.pdbx_description
1 polymer ?
#
loop_
_entity_poly.entity_id
_entity_poly.type
_entity_poly.pdbx_seq_one_letter_code
_entity_poly.pdbx_strand_id
1 'polypeptide(L)'
;MFGQRAHFALFAPEKIPYAIERYTKETERLYGVLEQRLKQQKYLCGDEYSIVDIAHWGWIYTAKRMGFSFDQFSSLIPWHDQIAERPAVQKGIQVPGPLPF
;
A
#
# COMPACT_ATOMS: atom_id res chain seq x y z
N MET A 1 -9.04 2.89 2.13
CA MET A 1 -9.87 2.31 1.05
C MET A 1 -9.37 0.94 0.58
N PHE A 2 -8.09 0.63 0.77
CA PHE A 2 -7.50 -0.69 0.53
C PHE A 2 -8.30 -1.87 1.11
N GLY A 3 -8.75 -1.78 2.36
CA GLY A 3 -9.58 -2.84 2.97
C GLY A 3 -10.90 -3.08 2.25
N GLN A 4 -11.56 -2.03 1.75
CA GLN A 4 -12.79 -2.17 0.96
C GLN A 4 -12.51 -2.76 -0.41
N ARG A 5 -11.43 -2.33 -1.07
CA ARG A 5 -10.97 -2.97 -2.32
C ARG A 5 -10.73 -4.46 -2.09
N ALA A 6 -10.00 -4.82 -1.04
CA ALA A 6 -9.72 -6.21 -0.68
C ALA A 6 -11.02 -6.99 -0.39
N HIS A 7 -11.92 -6.42 0.40
CA HIS A 7 -13.20 -7.05 0.72
C HIS A 7 -13.99 -7.38 -0.55
N PHE A 8 -14.30 -6.38 -1.39
CA PHE A 8 -15.15 -6.61 -2.56
C PHE A 8 -14.44 -7.40 -3.67
N ALA A 9 -13.13 -7.23 -3.85
CA ALA A 9 -12.39 -7.95 -4.89
C ALA A 9 -12.11 -9.41 -4.50
N LEU A 10 -11.72 -9.68 -3.26
CA LEU A 10 -11.17 -10.98 -2.86
C LEU A 10 -12.11 -11.77 -1.95
N PHE A 11 -12.72 -11.14 -0.95
CA PHE A 11 -13.38 -11.87 0.14
C PHE A 11 -14.91 -11.93 0.04
N ALA A 12 -15.56 -10.96 -0.61
CA ALA A 12 -17.01 -10.92 -0.73
C ALA A 12 -17.51 -12.16 -1.48
N PRO A 13 -18.53 -12.88 -0.94
CA PRO A 13 -19.04 -14.12 -1.54
C PRO A 13 -19.69 -13.85 -2.90
N GLU A 14 -20.33 -12.69 -3.04
CA GLU A 14 -20.89 -12.22 -4.29
C GLU A 14 -20.04 -11.09 -4.86
N LYS A 15 -19.78 -11.13 -6.17
CA LYS A 15 -19.05 -10.06 -6.86
C LYS A 15 -20.02 -8.96 -7.24
N ILE A 16 -19.74 -7.76 -6.72
CA ILE A 16 -20.49 -6.54 -7.02
C ILE A 16 -19.61 -5.65 -7.90
N PRO A 17 -19.78 -5.66 -9.25
CA PRO A 17 -18.86 -4.99 -10.16
C PRO A 17 -18.67 -3.50 -9.84
N TYR A 18 -19.75 -2.79 -9.52
CA TYR A 18 -19.70 -1.39 -9.13
C TYR A 18 -18.80 -1.14 -7.91
N ALA A 19 -18.91 -1.97 -6.87
CA ALA A 19 -18.11 -1.81 -5.66
C ALA A 19 -16.63 -2.08 -5.94
N ILE A 20 -16.34 -3.15 -6.69
CA ILE A 20 -14.97 -3.50 -7.10
C ILE A 20 -14.35 -2.35 -7.88
N GLU A 21 -15.05 -1.82 -8.89
CA GLU A 21 -14.57 -0.71 -9.70
C GLU A 21 -14.37 0.56 -8.88
N ARG A 22 -15.35 0.92 -8.04
CA ARG A 22 -15.28 2.10 -7.16
C ARG A 22 -14.05 2.07 -6.25
N TYR A 23 -13.82 0.95 -5.56
CA TYR A 23 -12.70 0.84 -4.62
C TYR A 23 -11.35 0.59 -5.32
N THR A 24 -11.36 0.07 -6.55
CA THR A 24 -10.16 0.01 -7.40
C THR A 24 -9.72 1.42 -7.78
N LYS A 25 -10.62 2.22 -8.38
CA LYS A 25 -10.34 3.61 -8.76
C LYS A 25 -9.91 4.46 -7.58
N GLU A 26 -10.58 4.31 -6.43
CA GLU A 26 -10.20 5.08 -5.25
C GLU A 26 -8.83 4.65 -4.68
N THR A 27 -8.49 3.36 -4.75
CA THR A 27 -7.16 2.89 -4.35
C THR A 27 -6.06 3.42 -5.29
N GLU A 28 -6.31 3.43 -6.61
CA GLU A 28 -5.40 4.02 -7.60
C GLU A 28 -5.23 5.53 -7.39
N ARG A 29 -6.31 6.24 -7.06
CA ARG A 29 -6.25 7.67 -6.70
C ARG A 29 -5.38 7.89 -5.47
N LEU A 30 -5.50 7.03 -4.45
CA LEU A 30 -4.66 7.12 -3.24
C LEU A 30 -3.19 6.83 -3.54
N TYR A 31 -2.87 5.87 -4.40
CA TYR A 31 -1.49 5.70 -4.90
C TYR A 31 -0.98 6.97 -5.58
N GLY A 32 -1.82 7.62 -6.40
CA GLY A 32 -1.51 8.90 -7.02
C GLY A 32 -1.22 10.02 -6.00
N VAL A 33 -1.94 10.08 -4.89
CA VAL A 33 -1.66 11.05 -3.81
C VAL A 33 -0.29 10.80 -3.18
N LEU A 34 0.04 9.54 -2.87
CA LEU A 34 1.34 9.19 -2.31
C LEU A 34 2.48 9.47 -3.31
N GLU A 35 2.30 9.11 -4.58
CA GLU A 35 3.24 9.42 -5.66
C GLU A 35 3.56 10.91 -5.73
N GLN A 36 2.54 11.78 -5.76
CA GLN A 36 2.76 13.22 -5.85
C GLN A 36 3.49 13.79 -4.62
N ARG A 37 3.26 13.21 -3.45
CA ARG A 37 3.99 13.59 -2.23
C ARG A 37 5.46 13.16 -2.32
N LEU A 38 5.71 11.91 -2.72
CA LEU A 38 7.04 11.30 -2.79
C LEU A 38 7.89 11.83 -3.95
N LYS A 39 7.29 12.48 -4.95
CA LYS A 39 8.03 13.26 -5.95
C LYS A 39 8.78 14.45 -5.34
N GLN A 40 8.33 14.97 -4.21
CA GLN A 40 8.87 16.19 -3.61
C GLN A 40 9.74 15.92 -2.38
N GLN A 41 9.59 14.74 -1.77
CA GLN A 41 10.19 14.41 -0.48
C GLN A 41 10.57 12.94 -0.40
N LYS A 42 11.61 12.64 0.38
CA LYS A 42 12.11 11.27 0.58
C LYS A 42 11.12 10.37 1.32
N TYR A 43 10.45 10.92 2.33
CA TYR A 43 9.42 10.27 3.13
C TYR A 43 8.14 11.13 3.13
N LEU A 44 7.03 10.60 3.63
CA LEU A 44 5.73 11.27 3.51
C LEU A 44 5.66 12.61 4.26
N CYS A 45 6.48 12.79 5.30
CA CYS A 45 6.55 14.01 6.11
C CYS A 45 7.84 14.82 5.96
N GLY A 46 8.71 14.49 5.00
CA GLY A 46 9.95 15.23 4.77
C GLY A 46 11.13 14.31 4.53
N ASP A 47 12.29 14.69 5.06
CA ASP A 47 13.53 13.94 4.88
C ASP A 47 13.74 12.83 5.91
N GLU A 48 12.92 12.82 6.96
CA GLU A 48 13.00 11.87 8.06
C GLU A 48 11.86 10.84 8.03
N TYR A 49 12.22 9.59 8.33
CA TYR A 49 11.28 8.48 8.46
C TYR A 49 10.42 8.65 9.71
N SER A 50 9.12 8.50 9.57
CA SER A 50 8.16 8.78 10.65
C SER A 50 7.11 7.69 10.81
N ILE A 51 6.28 7.82 11.85
CA ILE A 51 5.09 6.99 12.03
C ILE A 51 4.10 7.09 10.86
N VAL A 52 4.16 8.17 10.08
CA VAL A 52 3.30 8.34 8.90
C VAL A 52 3.72 7.36 7.82
N ASP A 53 5.03 7.16 7.61
CA ASP A 53 5.54 6.14 6.68
C ASP A 53 5.18 4.74 7.16
N ILE A 54 5.33 4.45 8.46
CA ILE A 54 4.93 3.16 9.05
C ILE A 54 3.44 2.88 8.76
N ALA A 55 2.56 3.84 9.03
CA ALA A 55 1.12 3.69 8.90
C ALA A 55 0.68 3.45 7.45
N HIS A 56 1.30 4.14 6.48
CA HIS A 56 0.96 3.99 5.07
C HIS A 56 1.63 2.77 4.44
N TRP A 57 2.90 2.53 4.75
CA TRP A 57 3.68 1.44 4.14
C TRP A 57 3.05 0.08 4.40
N GLY A 58 2.52 -0.18 5.60
CA GLY A 58 1.83 -1.44 5.89
C GLY A 58 0.64 -1.72 4.97
N TRP A 59 -0.13 -0.69 4.60
CA TRP A 59 -1.23 -0.82 3.63
C TRP A 59 -0.72 -1.11 2.22
N ILE A 60 0.34 -0.43 1.79
CA ILE A 60 0.93 -0.59 0.44
C ILE A 60 1.59 -1.97 0.31
N TYR A 61 2.33 -2.40 1.32
CA TYR A 61 2.92 -3.74 1.41
C TYR A 61 1.85 -4.83 1.27
N THR A 62 0.77 -4.72 2.05
CA THR A 62 -0.33 -5.69 2.00
C THR A 62 -1.04 -5.66 0.63
N ALA A 63 -1.25 -4.46 0.07
CA ALA A 63 -1.88 -4.31 -1.25
C ALA A 63 -1.06 -4.98 -2.37
N LYS A 64 0.28 -4.87 -2.35
CA LYS A 64 1.17 -5.56 -3.29
C LYS A 64 0.97 -7.08 -3.22
N ARG A 65 0.93 -7.65 -2.01
CA ARG A 65 0.70 -9.09 -1.80
C ARG A 65 -0.68 -9.56 -2.26
N MET A 66 -1.68 -8.70 -2.22
CA MET A 66 -3.01 -8.96 -2.76
C MET A 66 -3.11 -8.78 -4.29
N GLY A 67 -2.00 -8.52 -4.98
CA GLY A 67 -1.96 -8.30 -6.42
C GLY A 67 -2.45 -6.91 -6.86
N PHE A 68 -2.58 -5.96 -5.94
CA PHE A 68 -2.98 -4.59 -6.27
C PHE A 68 -1.75 -3.78 -6.68
N SER A 69 -1.32 -3.98 -7.92
CA SER A 69 -0.13 -3.33 -8.49
C SER A 69 -0.20 -1.80 -8.41
N PHE A 70 0.99 -1.21 -8.23
CA PHE A 70 1.26 0.22 -8.31
C PHE A 70 2.50 0.50 -9.18
N ASP A 71 2.80 -0.39 -10.13
CA ASP A 71 4.07 -0.36 -10.89
C ASP A 71 4.21 0.88 -11.79
N GLN A 72 3.11 1.59 -12.06
CA GLN A 72 3.08 2.85 -12.79
C GLN A 72 3.50 4.09 -11.96
N PHE A 73 3.70 3.94 -10.64
CA PHE A 73 4.02 5.03 -9.72
C PHE A 73 5.51 5.02 -9.35
N SER A 74 6.31 5.74 -10.14
CA SER A 74 7.77 5.67 -10.12
C SER A 74 8.43 6.16 -8.83
N SER A 75 7.79 7.04 -8.06
CA SER A 75 8.31 7.58 -6.80
C SER A 75 7.83 6.75 -5.61
N LEU A 76 6.66 6.12 -5.74
CA LEU A 76 6.12 5.20 -4.74
C LEU A 76 6.95 3.91 -4.61
N ILE A 77 7.47 3.37 -5.72
CA ILE A 77 8.26 2.14 -5.72
C ILE A 77 9.55 2.26 -4.88
N PRO A 78 10.44 3.24 -5.10
CA PRO A 78 11.65 3.38 -4.30
C PRO A 78 11.36 3.60 -2.81
N TRP A 79 10.34 4.42 -2.48
CA TRP A 79 9.93 4.61 -1.09
C TRP A 79 9.47 3.29 -0.44
N HIS A 80 8.67 2.50 -1.16
CA HIS A 80 8.20 1.21 -0.68
C HIS A 80 9.38 0.25 -0.45
N ASP A 81 10.27 0.13 -1.43
CA ASP A 81 11.36 -0.84 -1.40
C ASP A 81 12.42 -0.46 -0.36
N GLN A 82 12.76 0.83 -0.25
CA GLN A 82 13.67 1.33 0.78
C GLN A 82 13.16 1.05 2.21
N ILE A 83 11.86 1.20 2.45
CA ILE A 83 11.28 0.88 3.77
C ILE A 83 11.28 -0.64 4.01
N ALA A 84 11.05 -1.46 2.97
CA ALA A 84 11.06 -2.92 3.05
C ALA A 84 12.44 -3.49 3.48
N GLU A 85 13.53 -2.79 3.15
CA GLU A 85 14.90 -3.17 3.53
C GLU A 85 15.22 -2.93 5.02
N ARG A 86 14.38 -2.17 5.74
CA ARG A 86 14.65 -1.82 7.14
C ARG A 86 14.56 -3.08 8.03
N PRO A 87 15.57 -3.39 8.88
CA PRO A 87 15.56 -4.58 9.72
C PRO A 87 14.33 -4.68 10.65
N ALA A 88 13.84 -3.54 11.17
CA ALA A 88 12.64 -3.52 12.01
C ALA A 88 11.37 -3.84 11.23
N VAL A 89 11.29 -3.43 9.96
CA VAL A 89 10.15 -3.72 9.08
C VAL A 89 10.15 -5.20 8.71
N GLN A 90 11.30 -5.76 8.36
CA GLN A 90 11.47 -7.20 8.08
C GLN A 90 11.06 -8.07 9.28
N LYS A 91 11.39 -7.64 10.51
CA LYS A 91 10.90 -8.30 11.73
C LYS A 91 9.39 -8.13 11.91
N GLY A 92 8.87 -6.93 11.69
CA GLY A 92 7.46 -6.60 11.89
C GLY A 92 6.52 -7.41 10.99
N ILE A 93 6.87 -7.60 9.72
CA ILE A 93 6.03 -8.37 8.77
C ILE A 93 5.97 -9.88 9.06
N GLN A 94 6.78 -10.38 10.00
CA GLN A 94 6.75 -11.78 10.44
C GLN A 94 5.84 -12.00 11.67
N VAL A 95 5.26 -10.95 12.25
CA VAL A 95 4.44 -11.02 13.48
C VAL A 95 2.99 -10.63 13.17
N PRO A 96 1.97 -11.36 13.67
CA PRO A 96 2.04 -12.60 14.46
C PRO A 96 2.42 -13.85 13.64
N GLY A 97 2.47 -13.71 12.31
CA GLY A 97 2.87 -14.71 11.34
C GLY A 97 2.77 -14.10 9.94
N PRO A 98 3.34 -14.74 8.90
CA PRO A 98 3.23 -14.23 7.54
C PRO A 98 1.77 -14.16 7.09
N LEU A 99 1.43 -13.10 6.34
CA LEU A 99 0.08 -12.94 5.78
C LEU A 99 -0.27 -14.14 4.86
N PRO A 100 -1.53 -14.61 4.85
CA PRO A 100 -1.93 -15.84 4.17
C PRO A 100 -2.15 -15.71 2.64
N PHE A 101 -1.62 -14.65 2.00
CA PHE A 101 -1.86 -14.33 0.59
C PHE A 101 -0.64 -14.56 -0.29
#